data_AF-B8E232-F1
#
_entry.id   AF-B8E232-F1
#
_cell.length_a   1.000
_cell.length_b   1.000
_cell.length_c   1.000
_cell.angle_alpha   90.00
_cell.angle_beta   90.00
_cell.angle_gamma   90.00
#
_symmetry.space_group_name_H-M   'P 1'
#
loop_
_entity.id
_entity.type
_entity.pdbx_description
1 polymer ?
#
loop_
_entity_poly.entity_id
_entity_poly.type
_entity_poly.pdbx_seq_one_letter_code
_entity_poly.pdbx_strand_id
1 'polypeptide(L)'
;MRKGYTLVELLISISIVLIVIALVVNFLITGSLGYQFINKKVQYQRNARLVAERMIREVKKASLIDSASDGSNLIFSYTYYDFSTNPISSTLSTVKYYVDSNGILRRQVKQGSLWVGNNPLTESDFKILTPIFYYYNSARRLVSPQNAELIEIVLKFDGDKNNIPDYTLTFNIFLPVRSVYYVK
;
A
#
# COMPACT_ATOMS: atom_id res chain seq x y z
N MET A 1 13.36 1.30 -73.94
CA MET A 1 14.45 1.84 -73.10
C MET A 1 13.97 1.94 -71.67
N ARG A 2 14.53 1.16 -70.73
CA ARG A 2 14.20 1.30 -69.30
C ARG A 2 14.96 2.51 -68.76
N LYS A 3 14.24 3.52 -68.24
CA LYS A 3 14.86 4.66 -67.55
C LYS A 3 15.47 4.13 -66.26
N GLY A 4 16.80 4.26 -66.11
CA GLY A 4 17.51 3.95 -64.87
C GLY A 4 17.31 5.06 -63.84
N TYR A 5 17.42 4.73 -62.55
CA TYR A 5 17.35 5.71 -61.46
C TYR A 5 18.58 6.60 -61.46
N THR A 6 18.37 7.89 -61.21
CA THR A 6 19.48 8.83 -61.02
C THR A 6 20.05 8.70 -59.60
N LEU A 7 21.34 9.01 -59.43
CA LEU A 7 22.01 8.95 -58.12
C LEU A 7 21.33 9.87 -57.08
N VAL A 8 20.80 11.00 -57.55
CA VAL A 8 20.04 11.96 -56.73
C VAL A 8 18.70 11.38 -56.26
N GLU A 9 17.93 10.70 -57.12
CA GLU A 9 16.69 10.02 -56.70
C GLU A 9 16.95 8.95 -55.64
N LEU A 10 18.07 8.22 -55.75
CA LEU A 10 18.45 7.20 -54.78
C LEU A 10 18.80 7.84 -53.43
N LEU A 11 19.54 8.96 -53.42
CA LEU A 11 19.83 9.70 -52.19
C LEU A 11 18.57 10.25 -51.52
N ILE A 12 17.67 10.87 -52.29
CA ILE A 12 16.40 11.40 -51.76
C ILE A 12 15.55 10.27 -51.16
N SER A 13 15.47 9.14 -51.86
CA SER A 13 14.71 7.97 -51.40
C SER A 13 15.26 7.44 -50.07
N ILE A 14 16.59 7.33 -49.94
CA ILE A 14 17.25 6.90 -48.70
C ILE A 14 16.98 7.89 -47.57
N SER A 15 17.07 9.20 -47.83
CA SER A 15 16.79 10.23 -46.82
C SER A 15 15.36 10.13 -46.31
N ILE A 16 14.38 9.96 -47.19
CA ILE A 16 12.97 9.79 -46.80
C ILE A 16 12.81 8.52 -45.95
N VAL A 17 13.40 7.40 -46.36
CA VAL A 17 13.34 6.14 -45.61
C VAL A 17 13.96 6.30 -44.21
N LEU A 18 15.11 6.97 -44.08
CA LEU A 18 15.74 7.22 -42.79
C LEU A 18 14.85 8.08 -41.88
N ILE A 19 14.19 9.10 -42.41
CA ILE A 19 13.25 9.93 -41.66
C ILE A 19 12.07 9.08 -41.18
N VAL A 20 11.49 8.25 -42.05
CA VAL A 20 10.37 7.37 -41.69
C VAL A 20 10.79 6.37 -40.61
N ILE A 21 11.97 5.75 -40.75
CA ILE A 21 12.49 4.83 -39.73
C ILE A 21 12.68 5.56 -38.40
N ALA A 22 13.27 6.76 -38.39
CA ALA A 22 13.46 7.55 -37.18
C ALA A 22 12.13 7.87 -36.49
N LEU A 23 11.09 8.20 -37.24
CA LEU A 23 9.74 8.45 -36.70
C LEU A 23 9.15 7.20 -36.05
N VAL A 24 9.23 6.05 -36.73
CA VAL A 24 8.74 4.77 -36.21
C VAL A 24 9.47 4.36 -34.93
N VAL A 25 10.80 4.51 -34.91
CA VAL A 25 11.62 4.18 -33.74
C VAL A 25 11.27 5.07 -32.55
N ASN A 26 11.14 6.39 -32.76
CA ASN A 26 10.74 7.31 -31.69
C ASN A 26 9.35 6.99 -31.14
N PHE A 27 8.40 6.68 -32.03
CA PHE A 27 7.06 6.27 -31.63
C PHE A 27 7.09 4.99 -30.78
N LEU A 28 7.89 3.99 -31.18
CA LEU A 28 8.02 2.73 -30.45
C LEU A 28 8.67 2.94 -29.07
N ILE A 29 9.73 3.74 -28.98
CA ILE A 29 10.40 4.06 -27.70
C ILE A 29 9.43 4.78 -26.76
N THR A 30 8.75 5.81 -27.25
CA THR A 30 7.78 6.59 -26.45
C THR A 30 6.62 5.72 -25.99
N GLY A 31 6.09 4.88 -26.87
CA GLY A 31 5.02 3.93 -26.54
C GLY A 31 5.46 2.91 -25.49
N SER A 32 6.67 2.35 -25.61
CA SER A 32 7.23 1.40 -24.64
C SER A 32 7.41 2.02 -23.25
N LEU A 33 7.98 3.23 -23.18
CA LEU A 33 8.15 3.95 -21.91
C LEU A 33 6.79 4.28 -21.27
N GLY A 34 5.82 4.73 -22.09
CA GLY A 34 4.46 4.98 -21.63
C GLY A 34 3.78 3.73 -21.06
N TYR A 35 3.92 2.59 -21.74
CA TYR A 35 3.38 1.31 -21.27
C TYR A 35 4.00 0.87 -19.94
N GLN A 36 5.32 0.97 -19.81
CA GLN A 36 6.02 0.66 -18.56
C GLN A 36 5.55 1.54 -17.40
N PHE A 37 5.37 2.84 -17.63
CA PHE A 37 4.87 3.77 -16.63
C PHE A 37 3.45 3.43 -16.16
N ILE A 38 2.55 3.11 -17.09
CA ILE A 38 1.18 2.71 -16.76
C ILE A 38 1.17 1.40 -15.95
N ASN A 39 1.97 0.42 -16.36
CA ASN A 39 2.06 -0.85 -15.64
C ASN A 39 2.55 -0.68 -14.20
N LYS A 40 3.54 0.18 -13.96
CA LYS A 40 4.01 0.49 -12.60
C LYS A 40 2.88 1.10 -11.75
N LYS A 41 2.10 2.02 -12.30
CA LYS A 41 0.94 2.59 -11.59
C LYS A 41 -0.12 1.54 -11.24
N VAL A 42 -0.40 0.63 -12.16
CA VAL A 42 -1.32 -0.49 -11.90
C VAL A 42 -0.79 -1.40 -10.79
N GLN A 43 0.52 -1.67 -10.77
CA GLN A 43 1.15 -2.43 -9.69
C GLN A 43 1.01 -1.75 -8.32
N TYR A 44 1.22 -0.42 -8.23
CA TYR A 44 1.02 0.33 -6.99
C TYR A 44 -0.44 0.26 -6.51
N GLN A 45 -1.39 0.43 -7.41
CA GLN A 45 -2.82 0.33 -7.10
C GLN A 45 -3.20 -1.06 -6.57
N ARG A 46 -2.73 -2.11 -7.24
CA ARG A 46 -3.01 -3.50 -6.85
C ARG A 46 -2.44 -3.81 -5.47
N ASN A 47 -1.18 -3.44 -5.23
CA ASN A 47 -0.53 -3.63 -3.94
C ASN A 47 -1.23 -2.84 -2.83
N ALA A 48 -1.54 -1.56 -3.06
CA ALA A 48 -2.29 -0.74 -2.13
C ALA A 48 -3.65 -1.35 -1.76
N ARG A 49 -4.37 -1.89 -2.75
CA ARG A 49 -5.65 -2.55 -2.53
C ARG A 49 -5.52 -3.82 -1.70
N LEU A 50 -4.54 -4.68 -2.00
CA LEU A 50 -4.30 -5.91 -1.24
C LEU A 50 -3.94 -5.61 0.22
N VAL A 51 -3.09 -4.60 0.44
CA VAL A 51 -2.75 -4.09 1.77
C VAL A 51 -4.00 -3.57 2.49
N ALA A 52 -4.78 -2.71 1.83
CA ALA A 52 -5.99 -2.15 2.40
C ALA A 52 -7.01 -3.24 2.77
N GLU A 53 -7.30 -4.19 1.88
CA GLU A 53 -8.23 -5.29 2.14
C GLU A 53 -7.80 -6.14 3.34
N ARG A 54 -6.50 -6.40 3.48
CA ARG A 54 -5.95 -7.12 4.63
C ARG A 54 -6.08 -6.31 5.92
N MET A 55 -5.66 -5.05 5.91
CA MET A 55 -5.72 -4.18 7.09
C MET A 55 -7.17 -3.96 7.54
N ILE A 56 -8.09 -3.69 6.60
CA ILE A 56 -9.52 -3.57 6.90
C ILE A 56 -10.03 -4.84 7.57
N ARG A 57 -9.70 -6.02 7.04
CA ARG A 57 -10.15 -7.30 7.58
C ARG A 57 -9.62 -7.58 9.00
N GLU A 58 -8.35 -7.26 9.26
CA GLU A 58 -7.72 -7.54 10.55
C GLU A 58 -8.08 -6.47 11.60
N VAL A 59 -8.01 -5.19 11.25
CA VAL A 59 -8.27 -4.07 12.18
C VAL A 59 -9.76 -3.98 12.53
N LYS A 60 -10.69 -4.38 11.65
CA LYS A 60 -12.12 -4.47 12.03
C LYS A 60 -12.39 -5.46 13.16
N LYS A 61 -11.49 -6.43 13.38
CA LYS A 61 -11.59 -7.37 14.51
C LYS A 61 -10.98 -6.81 15.79
N ALA A 62 -10.31 -5.66 15.72
CA ALA A 62 -9.66 -5.06 16.86
C ALA A 62 -10.69 -4.75 17.96
N SER A 63 -10.39 -5.22 19.16
CA SER A 63 -11.12 -4.89 20.38
C SER A 63 -10.48 -3.70 21.10
N LEU A 64 -9.14 -3.59 21.00
CA LEU A 64 -8.34 -2.61 21.71
C LEU A 64 -7.24 -2.11 20.78
N ILE A 65 -7.04 -0.80 20.75
CA ILE A 65 -5.88 -0.15 20.13
C ILE A 65 -4.91 0.22 21.25
N ASP A 66 -3.65 -0.14 21.09
CA ASP A 66 -2.62 0.14 22.09
C ASP A 66 -2.21 1.62 22.05
N SER A 67 -1.98 2.19 23.24
CA SER A 67 -1.43 3.53 23.45
C SER A 67 -0.10 3.78 22.72
N ALA A 68 0.70 2.74 22.50
CA ALA A 68 1.99 2.81 21.81
C ALA A 68 1.87 2.91 20.28
N SER A 69 0.65 2.88 19.74
CA SER A 69 0.42 3.16 18.32
C SER A 69 0.68 4.64 18.02
N ASP A 70 1.10 4.94 16.80
CA ASP A 70 1.39 6.29 16.34
C ASP A 70 1.11 6.41 14.83
N GLY A 71 1.66 7.44 14.18
CA GLY A 71 1.48 7.66 12.74
C GLY A 71 2.22 6.67 11.84
N SER A 72 3.23 5.95 12.33
CA SER A 72 4.00 4.96 11.55
C SER A 72 3.71 3.52 11.96
N ASN A 73 3.11 3.31 13.13
CA ASN A 73 2.90 2.03 13.77
C ASN A 73 1.46 1.91 14.26
N LEU A 74 0.78 0.81 13.91
CA LEU A 74 -0.54 0.48 14.44
C LEU A 74 -0.45 -0.82 15.22
N ILE A 75 -0.74 -0.76 16.52
CA ILE A 75 -0.77 -1.92 17.41
C ILE A 75 -2.19 -2.11 17.92
N PHE A 76 -2.74 -3.30 17.70
CA PHE A 76 -4.09 -3.62 18.13
C PHE A 76 -4.19 -5.06 18.60
N SER A 77 -5.17 -5.30 19.47
CA SER A 77 -5.44 -6.61 20.01
C SER A 77 -6.87 -7.04 19.72
N TYR A 78 -7.06 -8.32 19.43
CA TYR A 78 -8.37 -8.95 19.28
C TYR A 78 -8.41 -10.24 20.09
N THR A 79 -9.60 -10.57 20.60
CA THR A 79 -9.82 -11.78 21.38
C THR A 79 -10.28 -12.91 20.48
N TYR A 80 -9.62 -14.05 20.56
CA TYR A 80 -10.07 -15.31 19.98
C TYR A 80 -10.81 -16.12 21.04
N TYR A 81 -11.98 -16.66 20.70
CA TYR A 81 -12.76 -17.53 21.58
C TYR A 81 -12.69 -18.96 21.08
N ASP A 82 -12.30 -19.88 21.95
CA ASP A 82 -12.26 -21.30 21.67
C ASP A 82 -13.44 -22.03 22.32
N PHE A 83 -14.45 -22.30 21.49
CA PHE A 83 -15.68 -22.99 21.89
C PHE A 83 -15.52 -24.50 22.05
N SER A 84 -14.34 -25.07 21.77
CA SER A 84 -14.08 -26.50 21.96
C SER A 84 -13.73 -26.87 23.41
N THR A 85 -13.46 -25.86 24.23
CA THR A 85 -13.10 -26.01 25.66
C THR A 85 -14.29 -25.71 26.56
N ASN A 86 -14.43 -26.44 27.68
CA ASN A 86 -15.40 -26.15 28.73
C ASN A 86 -14.66 -26.00 30.08
N PRO A 87 -14.54 -24.79 30.65
CA PRO A 87 -15.14 -23.53 30.20
C PRO A 87 -14.54 -23.01 28.89
N ILE A 88 -15.30 -22.18 28.15
CA ILE A 88 -14.84 -21.50 26.93
C ILE A 88 -13.59 -20.69 27.28
N SER A 89 -12.48 -21.01 26.62
CA SER A 89 -11.24 -20.26 26.77
C SER A 89 -11.17 -19.10 25.77
N SER A 90 -10.50 -18.02 26.17
CA SER A 90 -10.27 -16.87 25.32
C SER A 90 -8.80 -16.47 25.34
N THR A 91 -8.24 -16.21 24.16
CA THR A 91 -6.84 -15.81 24.00
C THR A 91 -6.78 -14.44 23.35
N LEU A 92 -6.05 -13.52 23.96
CA LEU A 92 -5.78 -12.20 23.38
C LEU A 92 -4.62 -12.33 22.39
N SER A 93 -4.86 -11.96 21.13
CA SER A 93 -3.81 -11.87 20.10
C SER A 93 -3.54 -10.41 19.79
N THR A 94 -2.27 -10.00 19.87
CA THR A 94 -1.83 -8.63 19.53
C THR A 94 -1.07 -8.64 18.21
N VAL A 95 -1.44 -7.73 17.31
CA VAL A 95 -0.82 -7.55 15.99
C VAL A 95 -0.25 -6.14 15.90
N LYS A 96 0.89 -6.02 15.23
CA LYS A 96 1.54 -4.74 14.92
C LYS A 96 1.75 -4.60 13.43
N TYR A 97 1.26 -3.51 12.86
CA TYR A 97 1.70 -3.00 11.57
C TYR A 97 2.71 -1.88 11.78
N TYR A 98 3.79 -1.88 11.02
CA TYR A 98 4.83 -0.85 11.13
C TYR A 98 5.57 -0.69 9.80
N VAL A 99 6.11 0.50 9.56
CA VAL A 99 7.02 0.75 8.44
C VAL A 99 8.45 0.53 8.90
N ASP A 100 9.21 -0.31 8.20
CA ASP A 100 10.63 -0.51 8.51
C ASP A 100 11.50 0.64 7.99
N SER A 101 12.81 0.59 8.27
CA SER A 101 13.77 1.61 7.81
C SER A 101 13.87 1.71 6.28
N ASN A 102 13.48 0.66 5.56
CA ASN A 102 13.50 0.61 4.10
C ASN A 102 12.17 1.10 3.50
N GLY A 103 11.20 1.49 4.34
CA GLY A 103 9.89 1.93 3.89
C GLY A 103 8.93 0.80 3.56
N ILE A 104 9.22 -0.43 3.95
CA ILE A 104 8.33 -1.57 3.71
C ILE A 104 7.34 -1.63 4.87
N LEU A 105 6.04 -1.67 4.55
CA LEU A 105 5.02 -1.93 5.57
C LEU A 105 5.06 -3.41 5.92
N ARG A 106 5.16 -3.71 7.21
CA ARG A 106 5.33 -5.05 7.74
C ARG A 106 4.30 -5.35 8.80
N ARG A 107 4.11 -6.66 9.04
CA ARG A 107 3.22 -7.18 10.08
C ARG A 107 3.95 -8.14 11.01
N GLN A 108 3.69 -7.94 12.30
CA GLN A 108 4.16 -8.76 13.41
C GLN A 108 2.99 -9.21 14.28
N VAL A 109 3.16 -10.36 14.94
CA VAL A 109 2.23 -10.87 15.96
C VAL A 109 3.00 -11.02 17.26
N LYS A 110 2.39 -10.64 18.37
CA LYS A 110 2.97 -10.83 19.69
C LYS A 110 2.78 -12.27 20.16
N GLN A 111 3.86 -12.93 20.56
CA GLN A 111 3.84 -14.23 21.22
C GLN A 111 4.59 -14.11 22.55
N GLY A 112 3.85 -14.16 23.66
CA GLY A 112 4.39 -13.80 24.98
C GLY A 112 4.90 -12.36 25.00
N SER A 113 6.18 -12.17 25.32
CA SER A 113 6.83 -10.86 25.36
C SER A 113 7.48 -10.44 24.05
N LEU A 114 7.52 -11.32 23.04
CA LEU A 114 8.28 -11.09 21.79
C LEU A 114 7.35 -10.76 20.62
N TRP A 115 7.83 -9.90 19.72
CA TRP A 115 7.23 -9.70 18.41
C TRP A 115 7.80 -10.72 17.44
N VAL A 116 6.93 -11.56 16.89
CA VAL A 116 7.29 -12.66 15.99
C VAL A 116 6.70 -12.42 14.61
N GLY A 117 7.40 -12.91 13.59
CA GLY A 117 7.08 -12.67 12.20
C GLY A 117 7.75 -11.40 11.67
N ASN A 118 7.95 -11.33 10.37
CA ASN A 118 8.49 -10.14 9.73
C ASN A 118 7.93 -10.00 8.32
N ASN A 119 6.62 -10.23 8.20
CA ASN A 119 6.01 -10.48 6.90
C ASN A 119 5.80 -9.14 6.19
N PRO A 120 6.41 -8.94 5.01
CA PRO A 120 6.15 -7.74 4.22
C PRO A 120 4.70 -7.76 3.73
N LEU A 121 4.03 -6.61 3.85
CA LEU A 121 2.71 -6.36 3.27
C LEU A 121 2.83 -5.70 1.90
N THR A 122 3.94 -5.03 1.66
CA THR A 122 4.29 -4.40 0.39
C THR A 122 5.48 -5.09 -0.25
N GLU A 123 5.55 -5.04 -1.58
CA GLU A 123 6.74 -5.45 -2.33
C GLU A 123 7.94 -4.54 -1.99
N SER A 124 9.16 -5.02 -2.29
CA SER A 124 10.42 -4.32 -2.03
C SER A 124 10.69 -3.13 -2.97
N ASP A 125 9.94 -3.06 -4.07
CA ASP A 125 10.26 -2.20 -5.20
C ASP A 125 9.78 -0.77 -4.99
N PHE A 126 8.94 -0.54 -3.99
CA PHE A 126 8.43 0.77 -3.62
C PHE A 126 8.48 0.98 -2.11
N LYS A 127 8.61 2.24 -1.72
CA LYS A 127 8.68 2.73 -0.36
C LYS A 127 7.32 3.28 0.06
N ILE A 128 6.91 3.03 1.30
CA ILE A 128 5.79 3.73 1.92
C ILE A 128 6.30 4.92 2.72
N LEU A 129 5.65 6.07 2.50
CA LEU A 129 5.92 7.31 3.24
C LEU A 129 5.01 7.40 4.47
N THR A 130 5.61 7.77 5.60
CA THR A 130 4.92 8.04 6.86
C THR A 130 4.56 9.53 6.99
N PRO A 131 3.58 9.93 7.82
CA PRO A 131 2.67 9.08 8.59
C PRO A 131 1.54 8.47 7.75
N ILE A 132 1.19 7.24 8.11
CA ILE A 132 0.15 6.40 7.51
C ILE A 132 -1.14 6.44 8.33
N PHE A 133 -1.03 6.38 9.67
CA PHE A 133 -2.18 6.19 10.55
C PHE A 133 -2.61 7.49 11.20
N TYR A 134 -3.90 7.79 11.13
CA TYR A 134 -4.52 8.93 11.80
C TYR A 134 -5.73 8.45 12.58
N TYR A 135 -5.87 8.92 13.81
CA TYR A 135 -6.83 8.42 14.78
C TYR A 135 -7.84 9.50 15.10
N TYR A 136 -9.12 9.19 14.93
CA TYR A 136 -10.21 10.13 15.14
C TYR A 136 -11.29 9.56 16.07
N ASN A 137 -11.98 10.45 16.77
CA ASN A 137 -13.24 10.14 17.46
C ASN A 137 -14.45 10.33 16.51
N SER A 138 -15.66 10.04 17.01
CA SER A 138 -16.93 10.19 16.25
C SER A 138 -17.16 11.61 15.73
N ALA A 139 -16.59 12.62 16.37
CA ALA A 139 -16.67 14.01 15.94
C ALA A 139 -15.59 14.40 14.91
N ARG A 140 -14.84 13.43 14.37
CA ARG A 140 -13.71 13.63 13.44
C ARG A 140 -12.60 14.53 13.97
N ARG A 141 -12.40 14.54 15.29
CA ARG A 141 -11.24 15.21 15.90
C ARG A 141 -10.12 14.21 16.08
N LEU A 142 -8.89 14.66 15.82
CA LEU A 142 -7.70 13.85 16.09
C LEU A 142 -7.62 13.56 17.59
N VAL A 143 -7.38 12.30 17.93
CA VAL A 143 -7.28 11.80 19.31
C VAL A 143 -6.11 10.83 19.43
N SER A 144 -5.74 10.52 20.68
CA SER A 144 -4.78 9.44 20.94
C SER A 144 -5.34 8.08 20.47
N PRO A 145 -4.49 7.15 20.00
CA PRO A 145 -4.92 5.89 19.41
C PRO A 145 -5.89 5.07 20.26
N GLN A 146 -5.66 5.02 21.58
CA GLN A 146 -6.49 4.26 22.52
C GLN A 146 -7.94 4.77 22.63
N ASN A 147 -8.17 6.04 22.27
CA ASN A 147 -9.47 6.71 22.29
C ASN A 147 -10.08 6.82 20.88
N ALA A 148 -9.44 6.19 19.88
CA ALA A 148 -9.91 6.23 18.51
C ALA A 148 -11.21 5.42 18.36
N GLU A 149 -12.13 5.97 17.58
CA GLU A 149 -13.35 5.30 17.11
C GLU A 149 -13.29 5.09 15.59
N LEU A 150 -12.41 5.84 14.91
CA LEU A 150 -12.11 5.76 13.49
C LEU A 150 -10.59 5.81 13.29
N ILE A 151 -10.07 4.94 12.43
CA ILE A 151 -8.69 5.00 11.94
C ILE A 151 -8.74 5.35 10.45
N GLU A 152 -8.14 6.46 10.08
CA GLU A 152 -7.84 6.79 8.69
C GLU A 152 -6.44 6.31 8.36
N ILE A 153 -6.32 5.63 7.23
CA ILE A 153 -5.09 5.02 6.76
C ILE A 153 -4.79 5.62 5.40
N VAL A 154 -3.66 6.32 5.31
CA VAL A 154 -3.17 6.98 4.10
C VAL A 154 -1.92 6.27 3.63
N LEU A 155 -2.07 5.35 2.68
CA LEU A 155 -0.94 4.63 2.09
C LEU A 155 -0.35 5.47 0.94
N LYS A 156 0.85 6.00 1.16
CA LYS A 156 1.62 6.80 0.19
C LYS A 156 2.74 5.96 -0.40
N PHE A 157 2.62 5.52 -1.64
CA PHE A 157 3.59 4.70 -2.35
C PHE A 157 4.53 5.59 -3.17
N ASP A 158 5.83 5.38 -2.99
CA ASP A 158 6.94 6.05 -3.65
C ASP A 158 7.80 4.98 -4.35
N GLY A 159 7.68 4.91 -5.67
CA GLY A 159 8.28 3.86 -6.50
C GLY A 159 9.66 4.20 -7.02
N ASP A 160 9.94 5.48 -7.25
CA ASP A 160 11.27 5.97 -7.67
C ASP A 160 12.15 6.38 -6.47
N LYS A 161 11.61 6.29 -5.25
CA LYS A 161 12.29 6.52 -3.96
C LYS A 161 12.78 7.96 -3.79
N ASN A 162 12.08 8.90 -4.40
CA ASN A 162 12.40 10.34 -4.34
C ASN A 162 11.74 11.07 -3.14
N ASN A 163 11.06 10.33 -2.25
CA ASN A 163 10.24 10.84 -1.14
C ASN A 163 8.99 11.64 -1.54
N ILE A 164 8.53 11.47 -2.78
CA ILE A 164 7.29 12.03 -3.31
C ILE A 164 6.37 10.86 -3.65
N PRO A 165 5.11 10.87 -3.19
CA PRO A 165 4.20 9.76 -3.49
C PRO A 165 3.81 9.73 -4.97
N ASP A 166 4.13 8.64 -5.65
CA ASP A 166 3.63 8.32 -7.01
C ASP A 166 2.15 7.91 -6.99
N TYR A 167 1.71 7.32 -5.88
CA TYR A 167 0.34 6.87 -5.69
C TYR A 167 -0.07 6.98 -4.23
N THR A 168 -1.29 7.46 -3.97
CA THR A 168 -1.86 7.53 -2.61
C THR A 168 -3.22 6.85 -2.57
N LEU A 169 -3.42 5.96 -1.60
CA LEU A 169 -4.71 5.37 -1.28
C LEU A 169 -5.10 5.74 0.15
N THR A 170 -6.26 6.37 0.30
CA THR A 170 -6.83 6.70 1.61
C THR A 170 -8.07 5.85 1.86
N PHE A 171 -8.17 5.28 3.06
CA PHE A 171 -9.36 4.54 3.48
C PHE A 171 -9.56 4.65 4.99
N ASN A 172 -10.81 4.48 5.40
CA ASN A 172 -11.23 4.62 6.79
C ASN A 172 -11.74 3.28 7.34
N ILE A 173 -11.38 3.01 8.58
CA ILE A 173 -11.86 1.86 9.35
C ILE A 173 -12.56 2.38 10.59
N PHE A 174 -13.86 2.12 10.68
CA PHE A 174 -14.61 2.30 11.92
C PHE A 174 -14.28 1.16 12.88
N LEU A 175 -13.90 1.51 14.10
CA LEU A 175 -13.64 0.56 15.16
C LEU A 175 -14.97 0.18 15.83
N PRO A 176 -15.14 -1.08 16.24
CA PRO A 176 -16.34 -1.49 16.95
C PRO A 176 -16.48 -0.68 18.26
N VAL A 177 -17.69 -0.17 18.50
CA VAL A 177 -18.01 0.61 19.70
C VAL A 177 -17.71 -0.24 20.92
N ARG A 178 -16.93 0.30 21.87
CA ARG A 178 -16.77 -0.29 23.20
C ARG A 178 -18.06 -0.13 23.99
N SER A 179 -19.10 -0.90 23.69
CA SER A 179 -20.28 -0.93 24.53
C SER A 179 -19.91 -1.64 25.83
N VAL A 180 -19.62 -0.86 26.88
CA VAL A 180 -19.60 -1.36 28.25
C VAL A 180 -21.04 -1.74 28.56
N TYR A 181 -21.39 -3.01 28.36
CA TYR A 181 -22.63 -3.54 28.91
C TYR A 181 -22.46 -3.54 30.42
N TYR A 182 -22.99 -2.52 31.09
CA TYR A 182 -23.25 -2.61 32.52
C TYR A 182 -24.32 -3.70 32.68
N VAL A 183 -23.90 -4.91 33.03
CA VAL A 183 -24.80 -5.91 33.57
C VAL A 183 -25.28 -5.34 34.90
N LYS A 184 -26.53 -4.87 34.94
CA LYS A 184 -27.22 -4.53 36.18
C LYS A 184 -27.57 -5.80 36.94
#